data_AF-A0A0C9ZRF5-F1
#
_entry.id   AF-A0A0C9ZRF5-F1
#
_cell.length_a   1.000
_cell.length_b   1.000
_cell.length_c   1.000
_cell.angle_alpha   90.00
_cell.angle_beta   90.00
_cell.angle_gamma   90.00
#
_symmetry.space_group_name_H-M   'P 1'
#
loop_
_entity.id
_entity.type
_entity.pdbx_description
1 polymer ?
#
loop_
_entity_poly.entity_id
_entity_poly.type
_entity_poly.pdbx_seq_one_letter_code
_entity_poly.pdbx_strand_id
1 'polypeptide(L)'
;MSDSVSSTNPQDRVRIKSLELEEAKHIPGKGCITPPSLTRSPAPLDLNKISKMQRSRTPSLSCTSTEPLTTPSPIACNQGVRSPLHKRHQIRPGLKREYAMYFDSDEESDDEPEMTIADVLNRLNGRFPALDFYQYQEPLYRDGIAYLAAAIKFDCQFYVHTIGMSTGAASLFCEQIAWMKQRNDRAAVRRQAAKGGKRARLLFDDEDKENLSPSCHSYT
;
A
#
# COMPACT_ATOMS: atom_id res chain seq x y z
N MET A 1 44.91 -45.20 -27.69
CA MET A 1 44.33 -44.39 -26.61
C MET A 1 42.93 -44.04 -27.07
N SER A 2 41.95 -44.76 -26.53
CA SER A 2 40.58 -44.79 -27.04
C SER A 2 39.67 -44.22 -25.96
N ASP A 3 39.25 -42.97 -26.12
CA ASP A 3 38.36 -42.32 -25.17
C ASP A 3 36.90 -42.62 -25.53
N SER A 4 36.25 -43.34 -24.62
CA SER A 4 34.86 -43.75 -24.70
C SER A 4 33.94 -42.66 -24.13
N VAL A 5 33.15 -42.06 -25.02
CA VAL A 5 32.03 -41.16 -24.68
C VAL A 5 30.83 -42.00 -24.21
N SER A 6 30.49 -41.91 -22.93
CA SER A 6 29.28 -42.51 -22.36
C SER A 6 28.07 -41.60 -22.61
N SER A 7 27.26 -42.02 -23.58
CA SER A 7 25.94 -41.46 -23.89
C SER A 7 24.92 -41.96 -22.87
N THR A 8 24.39 -41.07 -22.03
CA THR A 8 23.32 -41.39 -21.07
C THR A 8 21.96 -41.17 -21.73
N ASN A 9 21.19 -42.26 -21.78
CA ASN A 9 19.90 -42.41 -22.47
C ASN A 9 18.73 -41.91 -21.58
N PRO A 10 17.82 -41.05 -22.06
CA PRO A 10 16.81 -40.39 -21.21
C PRO A 10 15.49 -41.17 -20.97
N GLN A 11 15.45 -42.51 -21.10
CA GLN A 11 14.19 -43.28 -20.98
C GLN A 11 13.91 -43.93 -19.61
N ASP A 12 14.75 -43.78 -18.58
CA ASP A 12 14.60 -44.52 -17.32
C ASP A 12 13.76 -43.83 -16.21
N ARG A 13 12.80 -42.97 -16.56
CA ARG A 13 12.09 -42.12 -15.57
C ARG A 13 10.62 -42.44 -15.28
N VAL A 14 10.13 -43.66 -15.50
CA VAL A 14 8.75 -43.99 -15.09
C VAL A 14 8.61 -45.43 -14.59
N ARG A 15 9.17 -45.75 -13.41
CA ARG A 15 8.78 -46.99 -12.70
C ARG A 15 9.05 -47.00 -11.20
N ILE A 16 8.23 -46.28 -10.44
CA ILE A 16 7.98 -46.56 -9.02
C ILE A 16 6.45 -46.44 -8.84
N LYS A 17 5.67 -47.49 -9.10
CA LYS A 17 5.14 -48.46 -8.11
C LYS A 17 4.49 -47.72 -6.92
N SER A 18 3.19 -47.46 -6.85
CA SER A 18 2.06 -48.41 -6.71
C SER A 18 2.32 -49.49 -5.67
N LEU A 19 2.21 -49.11 -4.40
CA LEU A 19 2.03 -49.89 -3.16
C LEU A 19 1.40 -48.89 -2.17
N GLU A 20 0.46 -49.18 -1.30
CA GLU A 20 -0.33 -50.36 -0.97
C GLU A 20 -1.42 -49.84 -0.02
N LEU A 21 -2.56 -50.50 -0.05
CA LEU A 21 -3.75 -50.25 0.72
C LEU A 21 -3.63 -50.99 2.06
N GLU A 22 -3.68 -50.31 3.20
CA GLU A 22 -3.91 -50.88 4.55
C GLU A 22 -4.59 -49.76 5.35
N GLU A 23 -5.91 -49.76 5.49
CA GLU A 23 -6.71 -50.57 6.42
C GLU A 23 -6.66 -50.08 7.88
N ALA A 24 -7.87 -49.73 8.35
CA ALA A 24 -8.34 -49.61 9.73
C ALA A 24 -7.78 -48.50 10.66
N LYS A 25 -8.68 -47.62 11.11
CA LYS A 25 -9.43 -47.89 12.36
C LYS A 25 -10.60 -46.92 12.59
N HIS A 26 -11.75 -47.57 12.70
CA HIS A 26 -13.01 -47.15 13.27
C HIS A 26 -12.85 -46.38 14.61
N ILE A 27 -13.37 -45.15 14.69
CA ILE A 27 -13.62 -44.44 15.95
C ILE A 27 -15.13 -44.21 16.07
N PRO A 28 -15.86 -44.99 16.90
CA PRO A 28 -17.23 -44.67 17.24
C PRO A 28 -17.22 -43.74 18.46
N GLY A 29 -17.53 -42.47 18.25
CA GLY A 29 -17.61 -41.48 19.30
C GLY A 29 -18.67 -40.43 19.00
N LYS A 30 -19.94 -40.84 18.96
CA LYS A 30 -21.08 -39.93 18.94
C LYS A 30 -21.19 -39.26 20.32
N GLY A 31 -20.45 -38.18 20.50
CA GLY A 31 -20.67 -37.20 21.57
C GLY A 31 -21.68 -36.16 21.09
N CYS A 32 -22.88 -36.20 21.65
CA CYS A 32 -23.93 -35.22 21.43
C CYS A 32 -23.50 -33.89 22.08
N ILE A 33 -22.82 -33.00 21.33
CA ILE A 33 -22.53 -31.66 21.82
C ILE A 33 -23.79 -30.82 21.62
N THR A 34 -24.47 -30.55 22.72
CA THR A 34 -25.59 -29.61 22.80
C THR A 34 -25.07 -28.21 22.46
N PRO A 35 -25.67 -27.48 21.49
CA PRO A 35 -25.26 -26.12 21.22
C PRO A 35 -25.71 -25.20 22.37
N PRO A 36 -24.82 -24.39 22.97
CA PRO A 36 -25.25 -23.36 23.90
C PRO A 36 -26.04 -22.30 23.12
N SER A 37 -27.32 -22.20 23.42
CA SER A 37 -28.19 -21.12 22.97
C SER A 37 -27.75 -19.83 23.67
N LEU A 38 -27.01 -18.96 22.98
CA LEU A 38 -26.73 -17.61 23.45
C LEU A 38 -27.44 -16.60 22.55
N THR A 39 -28.72 -16.42 22.85
CA THR A 39 -29.46 -15.19 22.57
C THR A 39 -28.86 -14.06 23.40
N ARG A 40 -27.94 -13.28 22.82
CA ARG A 40 -27.63 -11.95 23.33
C ARG A 40 -27.41 -10.99 22.17
N SER A 41 -28.50 -10.33 21.80
CA SER A 41 -28.49 -9.15 20.94
C SER A 41 -27.60 -8.08 21.59
N PRO A 42 -26.51 -7.64 20.92
CA PRO A 42 -25.78 -6.47 21.38
C PRO A 42 -26.61 -5.22 21.09
N ALA A 43 -26.81 -4.41 22.13
CA ALA A 43 -27.43 -3.10 22.04
C ALA A 43 -26.71 -2.21 21.01
N PRO A 44 -27.42 -1.33 20.29
CA PRO A 44 -26.81 -0.42 19.33
C PRO A 44 -25.85 0.54 20.05
N LEU A 45 -24.57 0.48 19.67
CA LEU A 45 -23.56 1.43 20.12
C LEU A 45 -23.82 2.80 19.46
N ASP A 46 -24.08 3.80 20.29
CA ASP A 46 -24.24 5.20 19.92
C ASP A 46 -22.89 5.80 19.48
N LEU A 47 -22.73 6.00 18.17
CA LEU A 47 -21.50 6.48 17.52
C LEU A 47 -21.23 7.98 17.69
N ASN A 48 -22.03 8.72 18.46
CA ASN A 48 -21.94 10.18 18.54
C ASN A 48 -20.94 10.74 19.59
N LYS A 49 -20.09 9.90 20.20
CA LYS A 49 -19.12 10.34 21.24
C LYS A 49 -17.64 10.33 20.83
N ILE A 50 -17.32 10.27 19.54
CA ILE A 50 -15.93 10.45 19.07
C ILE A 50 -15.74 11.93 18.71
N SER A 51 -15.74 12.80 19.72
CA SER A 51 -15.38 14.20 19.57
C SER A 51 -14.17 14.53 20.44
N LYS A 52 -13.10 14.93 19.77
CA LYS A 52 -12.04 15.81 20.30
C LYS A 52 -11.18 15.21 21.43
N MET A 53 -10.25 14.34 21.08
CA MET A 53 -8.96 14.34 21.77
C MET A 53 -7.91 14.95 20.87
N GLN A 54 -7.63 16.21 21.19
CA GLN A 54 -6.77 17.11 20.48
C GLN A 54 -5.33 16.61 20.51
N ARG A 55 -4.69 16.81 19.36
CA ARG A 55 -3.24 16.80 19.17
C ARG A 55 -2.56 17.66 20.24
N SER A 56 -1.72 17.04 21.05
CA SER A 56 -0.61 17.75 21.68
C SER A 56 0.42 16.76 22.22
N ARG A 57 1.59 16.74 21.58
CA ARG A 57 2.91 17.00 22.18
C ARG A 57 4.00 16.23 21.44
N THR A 58 4.80 17.00 20.72
CA THR A 58 6.18 16.69 20.35
C THR A 58 7.03 16.50 21.62
N PRO A 59 7.71 15.37 21.82
CA PRO A 59 8.82 15.30 22.76
C PRO A 59 10.09 15.86 22.10
N SER A 60 10.57 16.94 22.72
CA SER A 60 11.89 17.55 22.55
C SER A 60 12.99 16.50 22.70
N LEU A 61 13.89 16.38 21.72
CA LEU A 61 15.16 15.70 21.89
C LEU A 61 16.16 16.71 22.43
N SER A 62 16.42 16.64 23.73
CA SER A 62 17.57 17.27 24.37
C SER A 62 18.84 16.55 23.92
N CYS A 63 19.56 17.19 23.00
CA CYS A 63 20.90 16.81 22.56
C CYS A 63 21.89 17.18 23.67
N THR A 64 22.40 16.20 24.41
CA THR A 64 23.55 16.43 25.30
C THR A 64 24.81 16.49 24.45
N SER A 65 25.21 17.73 24.18
CA SER A 65 26.48 18.15 23.62
C SER A 65 27.64 17.67 24.50
N THR A 66 28.52 16.87 23.90
CA THR A 66 29.88 16.63 24.39
C THR A 66 30.81 17.53 23.57
N GLU A 67 31.30 18.60 24.18
CA GLU A 67 32.37 19.47 23.66
C GLU A 67 33.69 19.15 24.41
N PRO A 68 34.85 19.70 24.00
CA PRO A 68 35.43 19.76 22.66
C PRO A 68 36.96 19.42 22.68
N LEU A 69 37.58 19.15 21.52
CA LEU A 69 39.04 19.32 21.39
C LEU A 69 39.39 20.08 20.09
N THR A 70 39.39 21.40 20.26
CA THR A 70 40.34 22.39 19.74
C THR A 70 41.17 22.02 18.52
N THR A 71 40.83 22.57 17.36
CA THR A 71 41.82 23.10 16.40
C THR A 71 41.25 24.33 15.68
N PRO A 72 41.83 25.53 15.87
CA PRO A 72 41.42 26.72 15.12
C PRO A 72 42.16 26.80 13.77
N SER A 73 41.41 26.89 12.68
CA SER A 73 41.90 27.41 11.41
C SER A 73 41.10 28.67 11.05
N PRO A 74 41.74 29.85 10.89
CA PRO A 74 41.06 31.09 10.61
C PRO A 74 41.19 31.45 9.14
N ILE A 75 40.14 31.35 8.33
CA ILE A 75 40.10 32.06 7.04
C ILE A 75 38.69 32.59 6.74
N ALA A 76 38.63 33.92 6.84
CA ALA A 76 37.90 34.89 6.02
C ALA A 76 36.36 34.81 5.91
N CYS A 77 35.76 35.78 6.60
CA CYS A 77 34.54 36.49 6.20
C CYS A 77 34.54 36.83 4.70
N ASN A 78 33.42 36.61 4.02
CA ASN A 78 32.99 37.49 2.95
C ASN A 78 31.50 37.77 3.07
N GLN A 79 31.25 39.06 3.28
CA GLN A 79 29.96 39.73 3.25
C GLN A 79 29.49 39.87 1.78
N GLY A 80 28.17 40.03 1.63
CA GLY A 80 27.52 40.37 0.37
C GLY A 80 26.81 39.15 -0.24
N VAL A 81 25.57 39.21 -0.68
CA VAL A 81 24.87 40.33 -1.30
C VAL A 81 23.37 40.18 -1.02
N ARG A 82 22.77 41.27 -0.54
CA ARG A 82 21.32 41.47 -0.46
C ARG A 82 20.71 41.28 -1.86
N SER A 83 19.72 40.40 -1.98
CA SER A 83 18.90 40.28 -3.18
C SER A 83 17.41 40.47 -2.85
N PRO A 84 16.62 40.94 -3.84
CA PRO A 84 15.57 41.93 -3.60
C PRO A 84 14.21 41.34 -3.26
N LEU A 85 13.46 42.17 -2.54
CA LEU A 85 12.05 42.11 -2.23
C LEU A 85 11.19 41.85 -3.49
N HIS A 86 10.95 40.58 -3.85
CA HIS A 86 10.00 40.25 -4.90
C HIS A 86 8.57 40.19 -4.36
N LYS A 87 7.78 41.07 -4.95
CA LYS A 87 6.36 41.35 -4.77
C LYS A 87 5.51 40.09 -4.55
N ARG A 88 4.93 40.07 -3.36
CA ARG A 88 3.81 39.25 -2.92
C ARG A 88 2.59 39.52 -3.83
N HIS A 89 2.45 38.75 -4.91
CA HIS A 89 1.17 38.67 -5.62
C HIS A 89 0.20 37.84 -4.77
N GLN A 90 -0.67 38.55 -4.04
CA GLN A 90 -1.90 37.98 -3.54
C GLN A 90 -2.81 37.69 -4.73
N ILE A 91 -2.81 36.44 -5.20
CA ILE A 91 -3.90 35.95 -6.04
C ILE A 91 -4.91 35.31 -5.10
N ARG A 92 -6.09 35.94 -5.04
CA ARG A 92 -7.24 35.53 -4.25
C ARG A 92 -7.65 34.08 -4.57
N PRO A 93 -8.07 33.29 -3.57
CA PRO A 93 -8.67 31.98 -3.78
C PRO A 93 -10.09 32.16 -4.34
N GLY A 94 -10.23 32.11 -5.67
CA GLY A 94 -11.51 31.95 -6.33
C GLY A 94 -11.95 30.48 -6.27
N LEU A 95 -12.58 30.07 -5.16
CA LEU A 95 -13.32 28.82 -5.10
C LEU A 95 -14.54 28.90 -6.03
N LYS A 96 -14.38 28.53 -7.29
CA LYS A 96 -15.50 27.98 -8.05
C LYS A 96 -15.58 26.50 -7.73
N ARG A 97 -16.47 26.17 -6.79
CA ARG A 97 -16.94 24.80 -6.57
C ARG A 97 -17.72 24.41 -7.82
N GLU A 98 -17.04 23.79 -8.77
CA GLU A 98 -17.70 23.10 -9.87
C GLU A 98 -17.91 21.65 -9.46
N TYR A 99 -19.10 21.18 -9.81
CA TYR A 99 -19.79 19.98 -9.39
C TYR A 99 -18.91 18.73 -9.35
N ALA A 100 -18.92 18.01 -8.23
CA ALA A 100 -18.45 16.64 -8.17
C ALA A 100 -19.46 15.76 -8.92
N MET A 101 -19.21 15.51 -10.20
CA MET A 101 -19.92 14.48 -10.95
C MET A 101 -19.62 13.13 -10.29
N TYR A 102 -20.66 12.52 -9.71
CA TYR A 102 -20.65 11.13 -9.29
C TYR A 102 -20.54 10.27 -10.56
N PHE A 103 -19.33 9.91 -10.94
CA PHE A 103 -19.11 8.79 -11.84
C PHE A 103 -19.06 7.54 -10.97
N ASP A 104 -20.20 6.84 -10.87
CA ASP A 104 -20.21 5.39 -10.66
C ASP A 104 -19.41 4.80 -11.82
N SER A 105 -18.10 4.71 -11.62
CA SER A 105 -17.22 3.98 -12.52
C SER A 105 -17.41 2.53 -12.14
N ASP A 106 -18.26 1.85 -12.91
CA ASP A 106 -18.31 0.41 -12.98
C ASP A 106 -16.85 -0.06 -13.15
N GLU A 107 -16.26 -0.57 -12.06
CA GLU A 107 -14.85 -0.94 -12.00
C GLU A 107 -14.68 -2.21 -12.83
N GLU A 108 -14.50 -2.01 -14.14
CA GLU A 108 -13.94 -3.01 -15.02
C GLU A 108 -12.54 -3.32 -14.45
N SER A 109 -12.48 -4.43 -13.70
CA SER A 109 -11.32 -4.92 -12.97
C SER A 109 -10.15 -5.05 -13.92
N ASP A 110 -9.32 -4.00 -13.97
CA ASP A 110 -8.01 -3.98 -14.61
C ASP A 110 -7.22 -5.16 -14.00
N ASP A 111 -7.00 -6.22 -14.79
CA ASP A 111 -6.29 -7.47 -14.47
C ASP A 111 -4.79 -7.25 -14.14
N GLU A 112 -4.49 -6.23 -13.35
CA GLU A 112 -3.15 -6.00 -12.85
C GLU A 112 -2.86 -7.05 -11.76
N PRO A 113 -1.71 -7.74 -11.86
CA PRO A 113 -1.40 -8.83 -10.93
C PRO A 113 -1.29 -8.27 -9.52
N GLU A 114 -2.16 -8.78 -8.63
CA GLU A 114 -2.12 -8.44 -7.22
C GLU A 114 -0.76 -8.86 -6.62
N MET A 115 -0.18 -8.00 -5.77
CA MET A 115 1.11 -8.29 -5.15
C MET A 115 0.99 -9.52 -4.24
N THR A 116 1.73 -10.57 -4.57
CA THR A 116 1.70 -11.83 -3.81
C THR A 116 2.40 -11.67 -2.46
N ILE A 117 2.03 -12.51 -1.49
CA ILE A 117 2.70 -12.52 -0.19
C ILE A 117 4.19 -12.90 -0.33
N ALA A 118 4.52 -13.77 -1.28
CA ALA A 118 5.91 -14.13 -1.57
C ALA A 118 6.73 -12.90 -2.00
N ASP A 119 6.18 -12.04 -2.87
CA ASP A 119 6.84 -10.79 -3.28
C ASP A 119 7.02 -9.82 -2.11
N VAL A 120 6.03 -9.73 -1.22
CA VAL A 120 6.11 -8.92 0.01
C VAL A 120 7.25 -9.42 0.89
N LEU A 121 7.28 -10.72 1.21
CA LEU A 121 8.31 -11.31 2.07
C LEU A 121 9.70 -11.18 1.45
N ASN A 122 9.83 -11.37 0.13
CA ASN A 122 11.08 -11.18 -0.59
C ASN A 122 11.63 -9.75 -0.45
N ARG A 123 10.76 -8.74 -0.61
CA ARG A 123 11.14 -7.32 -0.42
C ARG A 123 11.52 -7.02 1.02
N LEU A 124 10.79 -7.57 1.99
CA LEU A 124 11.08 -7.39 3.40
C LEU A 124 12.41 -8.03 3.78
N ASN A 125 12.67 -9.24 3.30
CA ASN A 125 13.92 -9.93 3.59
C ASN A 125 15.13 -9.21 2.98
N GLY A 126 14.98 -8.65 1.78
CA GLY A 126 16.02 -7.80 1.18
C GLY A 126 16.34 -6.54 1.99
N ARG A 127 15.36 -5.99 2.71
CA ARG A 127 15.54 -4.77 3.54
C ARG A 127 15.95 -5.09 4.99
N PHE A 128 15.50 -6.22 5.52
CA PHE A 128 15.66 -6.63 6.91
C PHE A 128 16.05 -8.12 7.01
N PRO A 129 17.24 -8.50 6.52
CA PRO A 129 17.63 -9.91 6.45
C PRO A 129 17.75 -10.58 7.82
N ALA A 130 17.99 -9.82 8.89
CA ALA A 130 18.11 -10.33 10.25
C ALA A 130 16.81 -10.91 10.83
N LEU A 131 15.65 -10.58 10.25
CA LEU A 131 14.34 -11.07 10.70
C LEU A 131 13.88 -12.34 9.98
N ASP A 132 14.62 -12.77 8.94
CA ASP A 132 14.34 -13.95 8.12
C ASP A 132 12.86 -14.12 7.77
N PHE A 133 12.34 -13.22 6.93
CA PHE A 133 10.90 -13.18 6.65
C PHE A 133 10.40 -14.37 5.83
N TYR A 134 11.28 -15.10 5.13
CA TYR A 134 10.87 -16.23 4.29
C TYR A 134 10.29 -17.39 5.10
N GLN A 135 10.72 -17.57 6.35
CA GLN A 135 10.20 -18.64 7.22
C GLN A 135 8.69 -18.52 7.47
N TYR A 136 8.10 -17.33 7.32
CA TYR A 136 6.68 -17.09 7.55
C TYR A 136 5.80 -17.33 6.33
N GLN A 137 6.39 -17.66 5.16
CA GLN A 137 5.64 -17.84 3.92
C GLN A 137 4.60 -18.97 4.01
N GLU A 138 5.02 -20.17 4.41
CA GLU A 138 4.13 -21.34 4.53
C GLU A 138 3.03 -21.12 5.59
N PRO A 139 3.32 -20.64 6.81
CA PRO A 139 2.29 -20.28 7.78
C PRO A 139 1.23 -19.30 7.25
N LEU A 140 1.64 -18.27 6.50
CA LEU A 140 0.73 -17.29 5.92
C LEU A 140 -0.18 -17.92 4.86
N TYR A 141 0.36 -18.77 3.99
CA TYR A 141 -0.43 -19.50 3.00
C TYR A 141 -1.42 -20.47 3.64
N ARG A 142 -1.02 -21.17 4.69
CA ARG A 142 -1.89 -22.09 5.43
C ARG A 142 -3.13 -21.39 5.97
N ASP A 143 -3.00 -20.14 6.37
CA ASP A 143 -4.09 -19.32 6.89
C ASP A 143 -4.82 -18.52 5.78
N GLY A 144 -4.56 -18.83 4.51
CA GLY A 144 -5.23 -18.23 3.35
C GLY A 144 -4.73 -16.82 2.98
N ILE A 145 -3.58 -16.39 3.51
CA ILE A 145 -3.00 -15.07 3.26
C ILE A 145 -2.04 -15.16 2.08
N ALA A 146 -2.60 -15.23 0.87
CA ALA A 146 -1.82 -15.37 -0.37
C ALA A 146 -1.41 -14.02 -1.00
N TYR A 147 -2.12 -12.94 -0.69
CA TYR A 147 -1.97 -11.64 -1.35
C TYR A 147 -1.88 -10.50 -0.34
N LEU A 148 -1.31 -9.37 -0.80
CA LEU A 148 -1.17 -8.16 0.01
C LEU A 148 -2.52 -7.63 0.54
N ALA A 149 -3.60 -7.67 -0.25
CA ALA A 149 -4.90 -7.18 0.22
C ALA A 149 -5.52 -8.09 1.29
N ALA A 150 -5.19 -9.38 1.32
CA ALA A 150 -5.57 -10.27 2.40
C ALA A 150 -4.78 -9.93 3.67
N ALA A 151 -3.47 -9.73 3.56
CA ALA A 151 -2.60 -9.46 4.70
C ALA A 151 -3.01 -8.20 5.48
N ILE A 152 -3.39 -7.12 4.81
CA ILE A 152 -3.72 -5.87 5.52
C ILE A 152 -4.96 -5.95 6.42
N LYS A 153 -5.79 -6.99 6.28
CA LYS A 153 -7.02 -7.15 7.08
C LYS A 153 -6.74 -7.64 8.50
N PHE A 154 -5.53 -8.11 8.78
CA PHE A 154 -5.15 -8.67 10.08
C PHE A 154 -4.31 -7.68 10.88
N ASP A 155 -4.42 -7.76 12.21
CA ASP A 155 -3.67 -6.92 13.13
C ASP A 155 -2.33 -7.57 13.54
N CYS A 156 -1.47 -6.80 14.23
CA CYS A 156 -0.19 -7.33 14.69
C CYS A 156 -0.35 -8.53 15.64
N GLN A 157 -1.43 -8.60 16.43
CA GLN A 157 -1.66 -9.67 17.39
C GLN A 157 -1.92 -11.00 16.70
N PHE A 158 -2.68 -10.99 15.60
CA PHE A 158 -2.86 -12.15 14.74
C PHE A 158 -1.52 -12.71 14.23
N TYR A 159 -0.63 -11.84 13.75
CA TYR A 159 0.68 -12.29 13.25
C TYR A 159 1.58 -12.86 14.35
N VAL A 160 1.50 -12.33 15.57
CA VAL A 160 2.25 -12.87 16.70
C VAL A 160 1.68 -14.22 17.15
N HIS A 161 0.37 -14.32 17.35
CA HIS A 161 -0.23 -15.48 17.99
C HIS A 161 -0.58 -16.62 17.04
N THR A 162 -0.98 -16.31 15.81
CA THR A 162 -1.46 -17.32 14.85
C THR A 162 -0.36 -17.73 13.88
N ILE A 163 0.38 -16.76 13.34
CA ILE A 163 1.48 -17.01 12.38
C ILE A 163 2.80 -17.34 13.09
N GLY A 164 2.97 -16.90 14.34
CA GLY A 164 4.18 -17.15 15.13
C GLY A 164 5.33 -16.18 14.82
N MET A 165 5.03 -14.98 14.35
CA MET A 165 6.04 -13.93 14.17
C MET A 165 6.51 -13.40 15.52
N SER A 166 7.79 -13.02 15.60
CA SER A 166 8.25 -12.22 16.75
C SER A 166 7.51 -10.87 16.79
N THR A 167 7.33 -10.28 17.98
CA THR A 167 6.63 -8.99 18.11
C THR A 167 7.24 -7.88 17.26
N GLY A 168 8.58 -7.85 17.17
CA GLY A 168 9.30 -6.90 16.31
C GLY A 168 9.06 -7.16 14.82
N ALA A 169 9.11 -8.42 14.39
CA ALA A 169 8.83 -8.79 13.01
C ALA A 169 7.38 -8.50 12.61
N ALA A 170 6.41 -8.83 13.47
CA ALA A 170 4.99 -8.56 13.23
C ALA A 170 4.69 -7.06 13.10
N SER A 171 5.22 -6.25 14.03
CA SER A 171 5.04 -4.79 13.98
C SER A 171 5.61 -4.20 12.69
N LEU A 172 6.82 -4.62 12.31
CA LEU A 172 7.47 -4.15 11.09
C LEU A 172 6.71 -4.63 9.85
N PHE A 173 6.27 -5.89 9.84
CA PHE A 173 5.47 -6.48 8.77
C PHE A 173 4.20 -5.66 8.52
N CYS A 174 3.41 -5.39 9.57
CA CYS A 174 2.19 -4.59 9.50
C CYS A 174 2.43 -3.15 8.98
N GLU A 175 3.51 -2.50 9.43
CA GLU A 175 3.87 -1.17 8.94
C GLU A 175 4.20 -1.19 7.44
N GLN A 176 4.99 -2.18 7.01
CA GLN A 176 5.44 -2.26 5.62
C GLN A 176 4.31 -2.64 4.67
N ILE A 177 3.42 -3.59 5.03
CA ILE A 177 2.27 -3.94 4.18
C ILE A 177 1.31 -2.76 4.01
N ALA A 178 1.10 -1.96 5.08
CA ALA A 178 0.26 -0.76 5.00
C ALA A 178 0.87 0.28 4.05
N TRP A 179 2.19 0.49 4.14
CA TRP A 179 2.90 1.38 3.23
C TRP A 179 2.86 0.89 1.77
N MET A 180 3.07 -0.42 1.55
CA MET A 180 3.01 -1.02 0.21
C MET A 180 1.61 -0.89 -0.41
N LYS A 181 0.54 -1.15 0.36
CA LYS A 181 -0.82 -0.96 -0.12
C LYS A 181 -1.08 0.50 -0.47
N GLN A 182 -0.72 1.44 0.40
CA GLN A 182 -0.91 2.87 0.12
C GLN A 182 -0.18 3.30 -1.15
N ARG A 183 1.01 2.74 -1.40
CA ARG A 183 1.77 3.00 -2.62
C ARG A 183 1.08 2.42 -3.86
N ASN A 184 0.53 1.20 -3.77
CA ASN A 184 -0.23 0.57 -4.85
C ASN A 184 -1.52 1.36 -5.16
N ASP A 185 -2.29 1.73 -4.14
CA ASP A 185 -3.51 2.54 -4.29
C ASP A 185 -3.20 3.86 -5.01
N ARG A 186 -2.12 4.56 -4.62
CA ARG A 186 -1.69 5.80 -5.28
C ARG A 186 -1.25 5.58 -6.73
N ALA A 187 -0.63 4.43 -7.02
CA ALA A 187 -0.26 4.08 -8.38
C ALA A 187 -1.49 3.80 -9.24
N ALA A 188 -2.48 3.08 -8.69
CA ALA A 188 -3.76 2.81 -9.35
C ALA A 188 -4.50 4.12 -9.71
N VAL A 189 -4.63 5.05 -8.76
CA VAL A 189 -5.27 6.36 -9.00
C VAL A 189 -4.56 7.15 -10.11
N ARG A 190 -3.22 7.16 -10.12
CA ARG A 190 -2.46 7.84 -11.18
C ARG A 190 -2.67 7.21 -12.55
N ARG A 191 -2.79 5.89 -12.62
CA ARG A 191 -3.06 5.15 -13.86
C ARG A 191 -4.47 5.42 -14.38
N GLN A 192 -5.47 5.39 -13.49
CA GLN A 192 -6.86 5.74 -13.84
C GLN A 192 -6.95 7.16 -14.38
N ALA A 193 -6.27 8.13 -13.76
CA ALA A 193 -6.20 9.50 -14.26
C ALA A 193 -5.55 9.59 -15.66
N ALA A 194 -4.52 8.79 -15.94
CA ALA A 194 -3.88 8.74 -17.26
C ALA A 194 -4.79 8.08 -18.32
N LYS A 195 -5.59 7.07 -17.95
CA LYS A 195 -6.56 6.42 -18.85
C LYS A 195 -7.76 7.33 -19.17
N GLY A 196 -8.23 8.12 -18.19
CA GLY A 196 -9.35 9.07 -18.36
C GLY A 196 -9.01 10.35 -19.15
N GLY A 197 -7.73 10.65 -19.37
CA GLY A 197 -7.27 11.90 -20.00
C GLY A 197 -7.51 12.04 -21.51
N LYS A 198 -8.13 11.06 -22.20
CA LYS A 198 -8.36 11.13 -23.66
C LYS A 198 -9.72 11.72 -24.08
N ARG A 199 -10.63 12.08 -23.17
CA ARG A 199 -11.98 12.59 -23.52
C ARG A 199 -12.25 14.08 -23.26
N ALA A 200 -11.21 14.92 -23.28
CA ALA A 200 -11.39 16.37 -23.25
C ALA A 200 -10.49 17.07 -24.27
N ARG A 201 -10.49 16.61 -25.53
CA ARG A 201 -10.34 17.57 -26.63
C ARG A 201 -11.71 18.21 -26.81
N LEU A 202 -11.83 19.39 -26.23
CA LEU A 202 -12.81 20.40 -26.57
C LEU A 202 -12.98 20.43 -28.10
N LEU A 203 -14.08 19.86 -28.58
CA LEU A 203 -14.84 20.46 -29.67
C LEU A 203 -15.39 21.77 -29.08
N PHE A 204 -14.54 22.80 -29.07
CA PHE A 204 -15.08 24.14 -29.26
C PHE A 204 -15.42 24.16 -30.74
N ASP A 205 -16.68 23.84 -31.06
CA ASP A 205 -17.29 24.36 -32.27
C ASP A 205 -17.20 25.89 -32.15
N ASP A 206 -16.31 26.47 -32.96
CA ASP A 206 -16.30 27.89 -33.32
C ASP A 206 -17.59 28.17 -34.11
N GLU A 207 -18.74 28.19 -33.41
CA GLU A 207 -19.98 28.76 -33.95
C GLU A 207 -19.91 30.28 -33.77
N ASP A 208 -19.46 30.94 -34.84
CA ASP A 208 -20.01 32.18 -35.38
C ASP A 208 -20.52 33.21 -34.36
N LYS A 209 -19.61 33.93 -33.72
CA LYS A 209 -19.94 35.23 -33.12
C LYS A 209 -19.81 36.31 -34.17
N GLU A 210 -20.92 36.56 -34.84
CA GLU A 210 -21.16 37.71 -35.71
C GLU A 210 -20.65 39.01 -35.07
N ASN A 211 -19.78 39.66 -35.81
CA ASN A 211 -19.05 40.86 -35.43
C ASN A 211 -19.94 42.08 -35.67
N LEU A 212 -20.91 42.32 -34.77
CA LEU A 212 -21.72 43.55 -34.82
C LEU A 212 -20.91 44.72 -34.25
N SER A 213 -20.36 45.52 -35.17
CA SER A 213 -19.71 46.79 -34.87
C SER A 213 -20.69 47.78 -34.21
N PRO A 214 -20.28 48.52 -33.16
CA PRO A 214 -21.13 49.56 -32.59
C PRO A 214 -21.24 50.74 -33.57
N SER A 215 -22.44 50.93 -34.12
CA SER A 215 -22.80 52.12 -34.91
C SER A 215 -22.76 53.35 -34.00
N CYS A 216 -21.78 54.21 -34.22
CA CYS A 216 -21.69 55.54 -33.63
C CYS A 216 -22.69 56.48 -34.33
N HIS A 217 -23.88 56.63 -33.74
CA HIS A 217 -24.78 57.75 -34.03
C HIS A 217 -24.33 58.97 -33.22
N SER A 218 -23.68 59.92 -33.88
CA SER A 218 -23.51 61.29 -33.38
C SER A 218 -24.75 62.11 -33.76
N TYR A 219 -25.49 62.57 -32.75
CA TYR A 219 -26.45 63.67 -32.90
C TYR A 219 -25.73 65.00 -32.67
N THR A 220 -25.65 65.83 -33.70
CA THR A 220 -25.65 67.30 -33.63
C THR A 220 -26.16 67.84 -34.94
#